data_AF-A0A934GH49-F1
#
_entry.id   AF-A0A934GH49-F1
#
_cell.length_a   1.000
_cell.length_b   1.000
_cell.length_c   1.000
_cell.angle_alpha   90.00
_cell.angle_beta   90.00
_cell.angle_gamma   90.00
#
_symmetry.space_group_name_H-M   'P 1'
#
loop_
_entity.id
_entity.type
_entity.pdbx_description
1 polymer ?
#
loop_
_entity_poly.entity_id
_entity_poly.type
_entity_poly.pdbx_seq_one_letter_code
_entity_poly.pdbx_strand_id
1 'polypeptide(L)' 'MTTKTKLKPIPNDLADFRNKMGLNQSDFWSRYGVTQSGGSRYEAGRNIPAPLKLLLRLHLNGAISDEALQAARAK' A
#
# COMPACT_ATOMS: atom_id res chain seq x y z
N MET A 1 5.56 -27.06 10.49
CA MET A 1 6.62 -26.59 9.58
C MET A 1 6.21 -25.24 9.01
N THR A 2 6.57 -24.14 9.67
CA THR A 2 6.28 -22.79 9.16
C THR A 2 7.41 -22.38 8.24
N THR A 3 7.20 -22.49 6.92
CA THR A 3 8.09 -21.91 5.92
C THR A 3 8.24 -20.42 6.20
N LYS A 4 9.47 -19.96 6.44
CA LYS A 4 9.81 -18.53 6.47
C LYS A 4 9.62 -17.98 5.06
N THR A 5 8.41 -17.59 4.70
CA THR A 5 8.15 -16.91 3.42
C THR A 5 8.75 -15.52 3.50
N LYS A 6 9.85 -15.28 2.78
CA LYS A 6 10.43 -13.93 2.65
C LYS A 6 9.42 -13.03 1.92
N LEU A 7 8.91 -12.01 2.60
CA LEU A 7 8.05 -10.99 1.97
C LEU A 7 8.86 -10.21 0.93
N LYS A 8 8.27 -9.98 -0.25
CA LYS A 8 8.84 -9.13 -1.28
C LYS A 8 8.93 -7.69 -0.79
N PRO A 9 9.95 -6.92 -1.19
CA PRO A 9 10.01 -5.50 -0.90
C PRO A 9 8.83 -4.77 -1.55
N ILE A 10 8.52 -3.58 -1.02
CA ILE A 10 7.58 -2.66 -1.66
C ILE A 10 8.18 -2.27 -3.02
N PRO A 11 7.39 -2.16 -4.10
CA PRO A 11 7.87 -1.65 -5.38
C PRO A 11 8.63 -0.33 -5.21
N ASN A 12 9.76 -0.18 -5.91
CA ASN A 12 10.54 1.05 -5.88
C ASN A 12 9.76 2.23 -6.48
N ASP A 13 8.92 1.96 -7.46
CA ASP A 13 8.01 2.92 -8.08
C ASP A 13 6.55 2.54 -7.75
N LEU A 14 5.97 3.26 -6.79
CA LEU A 14 4.58 3.07 -6.39
C LEU A 14 3.60 3.68 -7.39
N ALA A 15 4.02 4.67 -8.18
CA ALA A 15 3.18 5.30 -9.19
C ALA A 15 2.96 4.34 -10.36
N ASP A 16 4.02 3.72 -10.87
CA ASP A 16 3.93 2.67 -11.91
C ASP A 16 3.12 1.47 -11.42
N PHE A 17 3.37 1.00 -10.19
CA PHE A 17 2.60 -0.08 -9.59
C PHE A 17 1.10 0.23 -9.52
N ARG A 18 0.74 1.44 -9.05
CA ARG A 18 -0.65 1.91 -9.02
C ARG A 18 -1.23 2.04 -10.44
N ASN A 19 -0.49 2.58 -11.40
CA ASN A 19 -0.95 2.75 -12.77
C ASN A 19 -1.26 1.40 -13.44
N LYS A 20 -0.47 0.37 -13.18
CA LYS A 20 -0.73 -1.01 -13.64
C LYS A 20 -2.02 -1.61 -13.10
N MET A 21 -2.53 -1.09 -11.97
CA MET A 21 -3.83 -1.46 -11.41
C MET A 21 -5.00 -0.63 -11.99
N GLY A 22 -4.73 0.38 -12.82
CA GLY A 22 -5.76 1.27 -13.35
C GLY A 22 -6.38 2.21 -12.30
N LEU A 23 -5.71 2.41 -11.16
CA LEU A 23 -6.22 3.22 -10.05
C LEU A 23 -5.66 4.64 -10.08
N ASN A 24 -6.47 5.63 -9.74
CA ASN A 24 -5.96 6.97 -9.44
C ASN A 24 -5.36 7.02 -8.01
N GLN A 25 -4.71 8.13 -7.67
CA GLN A 25 -4.08 8.30 -6.36
C GLN A 25 -5.08 8.25 -5.20
N SER A 26 -6.26 8.87 -5.33
CA SER A 26 -7.29 8.83 -4.28
C SER A 26 -7.74 7.39 -4.00
N ASP A 27 -8.06 6.62 -5.04
CA ASP A 27 -8.56 5.25 -4.91
C ASP A 27 -7.49 4.34 -4.30
N PHE A 28 -6.24 4.46 -4.76
CA PHE A 28 -5.15 3.66 -4.24
C PHE A 28 -4.82 3.97 -2.78
N TRP A 29 -4.63 5.25 -2.45
CA TRP A 29 -4.09 5.69 -1.17
C TRP A 29 -5.14 5.72 -0.05
N SER A 30 -6.42 5.92 -0.39
CA SER A 30 -7.48 5.90 0.60
C SER A 30 -7.61 4.56 1.31
N ARG A 31 -7.26 3.44 0.67
CA ARG A 31 -7.18 2.10 1.29
C ARG A 31 -6.31 2.06 2.55
N TYR A 32 -5.29 2.91 2.61
CA TYR A 32 -4.34 2.99 3.72
C TYR A 32 -4.59 4.20 4.64
N GLY A 33 -5.75 4.86 4.52
CA GLY A 33 -6.06 6.08 5.28
C GLY A 33 -5.21 7.28 4.87
N VAL A 34 -4.66 7.29 3.65
CA VAL A 34 -3.81 8.37 3.13
C VAL A 34 -4.62 9.23 2.16
N THR A 35 -4.52 10.55 2.30
CA THR A 35 -5.14 11.49 1.37
C THR A 35 -4.46 11.46 0.00
N GLN A 36 -5.14 11.89 -1.07
CA GLN A 36 -4.56 11.96 -2.41
C GLN A 36 -3.26 12.79 -2.44
N SER A 37 -3.24 13.97 -1.81
CA SER A 37 -2.05 14.82 -1.75
C SER A 37 -0.92 14.21 -0.92
N GLY A 38 -1.25 13.43 0.11
CA GLY A 38 -0.27 12.63 0.85
C GLY A 38 0.37 11.55 -0.01
N GLY A 39 -0.47 10.81 -0.74
CA GLY A 39 -0.06 9.78 -1.68
C GLY A 39 0.82 10.29 -2.82
N SER A 40 0.44 11.42 -3.41
CA SER A 40 1.22 12.12 -4.44
C SER A 40 2.65 12.43 -3.96
N ARG A 41 2.82 12.89 -2.72
CA ARG A 41 4.16 13.14 -2.15
C ARG A 41 4.97 11.85 -2.01
N TYR A 42 4.33 10.75 -1.61
CA TYR A 42 5.02 9.46 -1.50
C TYR A 42 5.45 8.92 -2.87
N GLU A 43 4.59 9.06 -3.88
CA GLU A 43 4.94 8.72 -5.27
C GLU A 43 6.07 9.60 -5.84
N ALA A 44 6.19 10.84 -5.38
CA ALA A 44 7.27 11.76 -5.75
C ALA A 44 8.57 11.57 -4.92
N GLY A 45 8.69 10.51 -4.13
CA GLY A 45 9.93 10.17 -3.41
C GLY A 45 10.01 10.67 -1.97
N ARG A 46 8.95 11.25 -1.41
CA ARG A 46 8.90 11.53 0.04
C ARG A 46 8.97 10.22 0.82
N ASN A 47 9.76 10.21 1.90
CA ASN A 47 9.86 9.05 2.76
C ASN A 47 8.48 8.65 3.32
N ILE A 48 8.10 7.39 3.09
CA ILE A 48 6.89 6.78 3.63
C ILE A 48 7.13 6.40 5.10
N PRO A 49 6.22 6.75 6.04
CA PRO A 49 6.33 6.35 7.44
C PRO A 49 6.46 4.83 7.61
N ALA A 50 7.25 4.39 8.60
CA ALA A 50 7.51 2.97 8.82
C ALA A 50 6.23 2.11 9.00
N PRO A 51 5.19 2.55 9.74
CA PRO A 51 3.95 1.79 9.86
C PRO A 51 3.26 1.57 8.50
N LEU A 52 3.23 2.60 7.65
CA LEU A 52 2.63 2.52 6.33
C LEU A 52 3.43 1.60 5.39
N LYS A 53 4.78 1.59 5.48
CA LYS A 53 5.62 0.63 4.76
C LYS A 53 5.30 -0.82 5.15
N LEU A 54 5.11 -1.10 6.44
CA LEU A 54 4.74 -2.44 6.90
C LEU A 54 3.37 -2.85 6.35
N LEU A 55 2.38 -1.97 6.43
CA LEU A 55 1.04 -2.23 5.91
C LEU A 55 1.04 -2.48 4.40
N LEU A 56 1.73 -1.64 3.63
CA LEU A 56 1.94 -1.83 2.18
C LEU A 56 2.58 -3.19 1.91
N ARG A 57 3.66 -3.55 2.63
CA ARG A 57 4.33 -4.84 2.41
C ARG A 57 3.41 -6.02 2.67
N LEU A 58 2.61 -5.98 3.74
CA LEU A 58 1.65 -7.05 4.05
C LEU A 58 0.57 -7.17 2.97
N HIS A 59 -0.03 -6.06 2.57
CA HIS A 59 -1.07 -6.04 1.55
C HIS A 59 -0.54 -6.49 0.18
N LEU A 60 0.57 -5.92 -0.29
CA LEU A 60 1.13 -6.23 -1.60
C LEU A 60 1.68 -7.67 -1.73
N ASN A 61 1.90 -8.35 -0.60
CA ASN A 61 2.27 -9.77 -0.58
C ASN A 61 1.06 -10.70 -0.33
N GLY A 62 -0.17 -10.16 -0.30
CA GLY A 62 -1.39 -10.93 -0.12
C GLY A 62 -1.64 -11.42 1.31
N ALA A 63 -0.91 -10.91 2.31
CA ALA A 63 -1.14 -11.26 3.71
C ALA A 63 -2.37 -10.54 4.30
N ILE A 64 -2.77 -9.43 3.71
CA ILE A 64 -4.00 -8.67 4.02
C ILE A 64 -4.71 -8.45 2.69
N SER A 65 -6.04 -8.59 2.63
CA SER A 65 -6.83 -8.35 1.43
C SER A 65 -7.40 -6.93 1.38
N ASP A 66 -7.88 -6.49 0.22
CA ASP A 66 -8.56 -5.20 0.07
C ASP A 66 -9.83 -5.14 0.96
N GLU A 67 -10.56 -6.24 1.11
CA GLU A 67 -11.75 -6.32 1.99
C GLU A 67 -11.37 -6.13 3.46
N ALA A 68 -10.24 -6.70 3.89
CA ALA A 68 -9.74 -6.52 5.24
C ALA A 68 -9.35 -5.05 5.51
N LEU A 69 -8.72 -4.38 4.53
CA LEU A 69 -8.43 -2.95 4.61
C LEU A 69 -9.70 -2.10 4.66
N GLN A 70 -10.70 -2.44 3.84
CA GLN A 70 -11.97 -1.73 3.83
C GLN A 70 -12.74 -1.90 5.14
N ALA A 71 -12.82 -3.12 5.67
CA ALA A 71 -13.46 -3.43 6.95
C ALA A 71 -12.76 -2.71 8.11
N ALA A 72 -11.43 -2.62 8.10
CA ALA A 72 -10.67 -1.89 9.12
C ALA A 72 -10.96 -0.37 9.14
N ARG A 73 -11.41 0.20 8.02
CA ARG A 73 -11.77 1.62 7.90
C ARG A 73 -13.23 1.92 8.28
N ALA A 74 -14.12 0.93 8.26
CA ALA A 74 -15.56 1.11 8.46
C ALA A 74 -15.97 1.30 9.94
N LYS A 75 -15.07 1.83 10.79
CA LYS A 75 -15.33 2.11 12.20
C LYS A 75 -15.78 3.54 12.42
#